data_AF-A0A973FPL9-F1
#
_entry.id   AF-A0A973FPL9-F1
#
_cell.length_a   1.000
_cell.length_b   1.000
_cell.length_c   1.000
_cell.angle_alpha   90.00
_cell.angle_beta   90.00
_cell.angle_gamma   90.00
#
_symmetry.space_group_name_H-M   'P 1'
#
loop_
_entity.id
_entity.type
_entity.pdbx_description
1 polymer ?
#
loop_
_entity_poly.entity_id
_entity_poly.type
_entity_poly.pdbx_seq_one_letter_code
_entity_poly.pdbx_strand_id
1 'polypeptide(L)'
;MRIFGQLTGAYADRVDIAQTGAALHVPVAILHGKGDILVPLRAWERPFVAIASAQKRFYCSQNDSHGSPALVADHIQAGIDTSFIPDVMAMMSVGGVASENTLDWRYIWYALDQVIRQGARADQLQFDMGAWSDGVPVKPVLAGTPAHCV
;
A
#
# COMPACT_ATOMS: atom_id res chain seq x y z
N MET A 1 22.09 -32.94 6.57
CA MET A 1 22.84 -31.91 5.83
C MET A 1 22.05 -30.62 5.91
N ARG A 2 22.45 -29.70 6.81
CA ARG A 2 21.82 -28.39 7.02
C ARG A 2 22.57 -27.37 6.14
N ILE A 3 21.93 -26.94 5.07
CA ILE A 3 22.28 -25.80 4.21
C ILE A 3 20.89 -25.28 3.84
N PHE A 4 20.30 -24.30 4.51
CA PHE A 4 20.62 -22.88 4.46
C PHE A 4 20.23 -22.22 5.79
N GLY A 5 21.23 -21.84 6.58
CA GLY A 5 21.06 -20.96 7.73
C GLY A 5 21.09 -19.49 7.28
N GLN A 6 20.26 -18.67 7.94
CA GLN A 6 20.49 -17.24 8.16
C GLN A 6 20.60 -16.34 6.91
N LEU A 7 19.45 -16.04 6.30
CA LEU A 7 19.18 -14.71 5.71
C LEU A 7 18.28 -13.88 6.65
N THR A 8 18.31 -14.15 7.96
CA THR A 8 17.36 -13.59 8.94
C THR A 8 17.78 -12.22 9.51
N GLY A 9 18.78 -11.55 8.91
CA GLY A 9 19.43 -10.37 9.50
C GLY A 9 19.15 -9.01 8.85
N ALA A 10 18.51 -8.93 7.68
CA ALA A 10 18.45 -7.66 6.93
C ALA A 10 17.30 -6.70 7.33
N TYR A 11 16.29 -7.16 8.08
CA TYR A 11 15.11 -6.35 8.44
C TYR A 11 14.63 -6.61 9.88
N ALA A 12 15.53 -6.98 10.78
CA ALA A 12 15.19 -7.40 12.14
C ALA A 12 15.01 -6.20 13.10
N ASP A 13 14.12 -5.27 12.73
CA ASP A 13 13.27 -4.58 13.69
C ASP A 13 11.84 -4.98 13.35
N ARG A 14 11.41 -6.14 13.84
CA ARG A 14 10.05 -6.62 13.63
C ARG A 14 9.10 -5.75 14.43
N VAL A 15 8.50 -4.76 13.78
CA VAL A 15 7.34 -4.05 14.33
C VAL A 15 6.19 -5.04 14.45
N ASP A 16 5.90 -5.48 15.67
CA ASP A 16 4.69 -6.25 15.94
C ASP A 16 3.50 -5.28 16.04
N ILE A 17 2.68 -5.25 14.98
CA ILE A 17 1.48 -4.40 14.92
C ILE A 17 0.50 -4.73 16.06
N ALA A 18 0.51 -5.96 16.59
CA ALA A 18 -0.33 -6.28 17.74
C ALA A 18 0.09 -5.50 19.00
N GLN A 19 1.39 -5.28 19.15
CA GLN A 19 1.96 -4.52 20.27
C GLN A 19 1.95 -3.01 20.00
N THR A 20 2.46 -2.57 18.84
CA THR A 20 2.60 -1.14 18.53
C THR A 20 1.27 -0.49 18.18
N GLY A 21 0.36 -1.23 17.54
CA GLY A 21 -0.98 -0.78 17.22
C GLY A 21 -1.79 -0.40 18.46
N ALA A 22 -1.56 -1.07 19.58
CA ALA A 22 -2.24 -0.78 20.85
C ALA A 22 -1.95 0.64 21.38
N ALA A 23 -0.82 1.24 21.01
CA ALA A 23 -0.43 2.59 21.41
C ALA A 23 -0.92 3.68 20.43
N LEU A 24 -1.45 3.31 19.26
CA LEU A 24 -1.90 4.26 18.25
C LEU A 24 -3.31 4.77 18.58
N HIS A 25 -3.39 5.96 19.18
CA HIS A 25 -4.66 6.65 19.49
C HIS A 25 -4.95 7.85 18.57
N VAL A 26 -4.13 8.07 17.56
CA VAL A 26 -4.29 9.13 16.54
C VAL A 26 -5.08 8.62 15.32
N PRO A 27 -5.60 9.47 14.44
CA PRO A 27 -6.14 9.03 13.14
C PRO A 27 -5.12 8.19 12.36
N VAL A 28 -5.55 7.06 11.78
CA VAL A 28 -4.69 6.15 11.01
C VAL A 28 -5.31 5.86 9.64
N ALA A 29 -4.51 6.07 8.59
CA ALA A 29 -4.75 5.52 7.27
C ALA A 29 -3.81 4.34 7.04
N ILE A 30 -4.30 3.26 6.43
CA ILE A 30 -3.45 2.27 5.77
C ILE A 30 -3.77 2.32 4.28
N LEU A 31 -2.75 2.55 3.47
CA LEU A 31 -2.85 2.53 2.02
C LEU A 31 -2.22 1.22 1.52
N HIS A 32 -2.95 0.49 0.68
CA HIS A 32 -2.55 -0.84 0.24
C HIS A 32 -2.95 -1.12 -1.20
N GLY A 33 -2.16 -1.92 -1.91
CA GLY A 33 -2.48 -2.35 -3.27
C GLY A 33 -3.30 -3.64 -3.27
N LYS A 34 -4.45 -3.68 -3.98
CA LYS A 34 -5.23 -4.93 -4.12
C LYS A 34 -4.46 -6.04 -4.88
N GLY A 35 -3.49 -5.66 -5.69
CA GLY A 35 -2.60 -6.55 -6.44
C GLY A 35 -1.37 -7.02 -5.65
N ASP A 36 -1.21 -6.63 -4.38
CA ASP A 36 -0.10 -7.10 -3.56
C ASP A 36 -0.19 -8.62 -3.30
N ILE A 37 0.76 -9.36 -3.88
CA ILE A 37 0.89 -10.81 -3.74
C ILE A 37 1.79 -11.24 -2.58
N LEU A 38 2.62 -10.33 -2.04
CA LEU A 38 3.53 -10.60 -0.93
C LEU A 38 2.83 -10.47 0.41
N VAL A 39 2.01 -9.44 0.57
CA VAL A 39 1.18 -9.20 1.75
C VAL A 39 -0.28 -9.01 1.27
N PRO A 40 -1.01 -10.11 1.00
CA PRO A 40 -2.36 -10.00 0.48
C PRO A 40 -3.31 -9.33 1.49
N LEU A 41 -4.39 -8.71 1.00
CA LEU A 41 -5.37 -7.97 1.83
C LEU A 41 -5.85 -8.75 3.06
N ARG A 42 -6.08 -10.06 2.95
CA ARG A 42 -6.50 -10.90 4.08
C ARG A 42 -5.47 -10.95 5.22
N ALA A 43 -4.19 -10.79 4.92
CA ALA A 43 -3.15 -10.74 5.94
C ALA A 43 -3.30 -9.53 6.88
N TRP A 44 -4.02 -8.48 6.44
CA TRP A 44 -4.26 -7.27 7.21
C TRP A 44 -5.47 -7.34 8.14
N GLU A 45 -6.34 -8.36 8.06
CA GLU A 45 -7.54 -8.43 8.90
C GLU A 45 -7.21 -8.39 10.40
N ARG A 46 -6.26 -9.22 10.85
CA ARG A 46 -5.84 -9.24 12.26
C ARG A 46 -5.01 -8.00 12.66
N PRO A 47 -3.96 -7.59 11.91
CA PRO A 47 -3.20 -6.38 12.22
C PRO A 47 -4.06 -5.12 12.29
N PHE A 48 -5.01 -4.96 11.37
CA PHE A 48 -5.89 -3.79 11.35
C PHE A 48 -6.76 -3.70 12.61
N VAL A 49 -7.26 -4.83 13.12
CA VAL A 49 -8.04 -4.88 14.36
C VAL A 49 -7.18 -4.45 15.56
N ALA A 50 -5.90 -4.84 15.60
CA ALA A 50 -5.02 -4.55 16.74
C ALA A 50 -4.63 -3.08 16.91
N ILE A 51 -4.86 -2.22 15.90
CA ILE A 51 -4.66 -0.78 16.01
C ILE A 51 -5.74 -0.18 16.93
N ALA A 52 -5.36 0.42 18.04
CA ALA A 52 -6.31 0.90 19.06
C ALA A 52 -7.16 2.11 18.60
N SER A 53 -6.70 2.85 17.59
CA SER A 53 -7.39 4.04 17.11
C SER A 53 -8.82 3.72 16.67
N ALA A 54 -9.78 4.46 17.21
CA ALA A 54 -11.16 4.44 16.74
C ALA A 54 -11.32 5.14 15.38
N GLN A 55 -10.31 5.92 14.97
CA GLN A 55 -10.28 6.73 13.77
C GLN A 55 -9.30 6.09 12.79
N LYS A 56 -9.58 4.86 12.37
CA LYS A 56 -8.74 4.12 11.43
C LYS A 56 -9.51 3.73 10.18
N ARG A 57 -8.87 3.84 9.02
CA ARG A 57 -9.44 3.43 7.74
C ARG A 57 -8.39 2.79 6.85
N PHE A 58 -8.81 1.73 6.18
CA PHE A 58 -8.03 1.02 5.18
C PHE A 58 -8.49 1.49 3.80
N TYR A 59 -7.54 1.83 2.93
CA TYR A 59 -7.77 2.29 1.57
C TYR A 59 -7.05 1.36 0.60
N CYS A 60 -7.67 1.07 -0.54
CA CYS A 60 -7.07 0.16 -1.51
C CYS A 60 -7.15 0.68 -2.95
N SER A 61 -5.99 0.85 -3.57
CA SER A 61 -5.84 1.01 -5.02
C SER A 61 -6.11 -0.31 -5.74
N GLN A 62 -6.49 -0.24 -7.01
CA GLN A 62 -6.83 -1.40 -7.83
C GLN A 62 -6.00 -1.43 -9.11
N ASN A 63 -5.66 -2.63 -9.59
CA ASN A 63 -5.06 -2.80 -10.92
C ASN A 63 -6.02 -2.32 -12.01
N ASP A 64 -5.53 -1.48 -12.91
CA ASP A 64 -6.28 -0.98 -14.06
C ASP A 64 -5.47 -1.18 -15.34
N SER A 65 -5.87 -2.17 -16.15
CA SER A 65 -5.21 -2.54 -17.40
C SER A 65 -5.74 -1.78 -18.62
N HIS A 66 -6.62 -0.79 -18.44
CA HIS A 66 -7.20 -0.04 -19.55
C HIS A 66 -6.18 0.92 -20.19
N GLY A 67 -5.37 1.58 -19.36
CA GLY A 67 -4.33 2.51 -19.83
C GLY A 67 -3.03 1.84 -20.26
N SER A 68 -2.16 2.64 -20.90
CA SER A 68 -0.79 2.27 -21.25
C SER A 68 0.19 3.38 -20.81
N PRO A 69 1.04 3.14 -19.79
CA PRO A 69 1.16 1.91 -19.03
C PRO A 69 -0.07 1.63 -18.13
N ALA A 70 -0.30 0.35 -17.84
CA ALA A 70 -1.32 -0.07 -16.88
C ALA A 70 -0.99 0.43 -15.46
N LEU A 71 -2.01 0.64 -14.63
CA LEU A 71 -1.84 0.92 -13.21
C LEU A 71 -1.74 -0.41 -12.45
N VAL A 72 -0.66 -0.59 -11.70
CA VAL A 72 -0.39 -1.81 -10.92
C VAL A 72 -0.33 -1.44 -9.45
N ALA A 73 -1.26 -2.00 -8.68
CA ALA A 73 -1.44 -1.77 -7.25
C ALA A 73 -0.76 -2.89 -6.46
N ASP A 74 0.58 -2.95 -6.49
CA ASP A 74 1.39 -4.01 -5.89
C ASP A 74 2.02 -3.62 -4.55
N HIS A 75 2.96 -4.45 -4.07
CA HIS A 75 3.65 -4.29 -2.80
C HIS A 75 4.58 -3.06 -2.75
N ILE A 76 5.07 -2.60 -3.90
CA ILE A 76 6.12 -1.57 -4.02
C ILE A 76 5.58 -0.22 -4.44
N GLN A 77 4.26 -0.05 -4.38
CA GLN A 77 3.54 1.16 -4.78
C GLN A 77 3.97 2.43 -4.00
N ALA A 78 4.72 2.31 -2.91
CA ALA A 78 5.30 3.46 -2.20
C ALA A 78 6.79 3.72 -2.55
N GLY A 79 7.38 2.94 -3.46
CA GLY A 79 8.77 3.07 -3.88
C GLY A 79 8.96 3.98 -5.08
N ILE A 80 10.07 4.71 -5.12
CA ILE A 80 10.35 5.73 -6.15
C ILE A 80 11.27 5.18 -7.25
N ASP A 81 12.36 4.50 -6.87
CA ASP A 81 13.27 3.79 -7.79
C ASP A 81 14.09 2.76 -6.99
N THR A 82 13.98 1.47 -7.32
CA THR A 82 14.86 0.42 -6.77
C THR A 82 15.70 -0.30 -7.82
N SER A 83 15.94 0.32 -8.97
CA SER A 83 16.70 -0.23 -10.10
C SER A 83 18.16 -0.57 -9.77
N PHE A 84 18.67 -0.08 -8.63
CA PHE A 84 19.96 -0.50 -8.08
C PHE A 84 19.96 -1.95 -7.58
N ILE A 85 18.79 -2.57 -7.39
CA ILE A 85 18.63 -3.99 -7.08
C ILE A 85 18.41 -4.74 -8.40
N PRO A 86 19.19 -5.79 -8.71
CA PRO A 86 18.96 -6.60 -9.90
C PRO A 86 17.52 -7.14 -9.95
N ASP A 87 16.85 -7.05 -11.10
CA ASP A 87 15.44 -7.38 -11.30
C ASP A 87 15.02 -8.73 -10.70
N VAL A 88 15.84 -9.77 -10.88
CA VAL A 88 15.58 -11.11 -10.35
C VAL A 88 15.53 -11.10 -8.82
N MET A 89 16.42 -10.34 -8.18
CA MET A 89 16.42 -10.20 -6.73
C MET A 89 15.24 -9.34 -6.26
N ALA A 90 14.95 -8.23 -6.94
CA ALA A 90 13.85 -7.34 -6.60
C ALA A 90 12.48 -8.06 -6.69
N MET A 91 12.28 -8.88 -7.72
CA MET A 91 11.11 -9.73 -7.87
C MET A 91 10.96 -10.74 -6.73
N MET A 92 12.08 -11.36 -6.31
CA MET A 92 12.08 -12.36 -5.23
C MET A 92 11.96 -11.75 -3.83
N SER A 93 12.28 -10.46 -3.65
CA SER A 93 12.31 -9.81 -2.34
C SER A 93 11.13 -8.89 -2.06
N VAL A 94 10.71 -8.09 -3.05
CA VAL A 94 9.71 -7.02 -2.87
C VAL A 94 8.65 -7.01 -3.98
N GLY A 95 8.71 -7.94 -4.94
CA GLY A 95 7.68 -8.08 -5.98
C GLY A 95 7.97 -7.28 -7.26
N GLY A 96 9.16 -6.68 -7.37
CA GLY A 96 9.61 -5.98 -8.57
C GLY A 96 10.55 -4.81 -8.28
N VAL A 97 11.02 -4.17 -9.34
CA VAL A 97 11.70 -2.87 -9.25
C VAL A 97 10.63 -1.79 -9.08
N ALA A 98 10.74 -0.99 -8.04
CA ALA A 98 9.83 0.13 -7.83
C ALA A 98 10.16 1.22 -8.83
N SER A 99 9.14 1.85 -9.38
CA SER A 99 9.25 3.03 -10.22
C SER A 99 8.04 3.90 -9.98
N GLU A 100 8.29 5.18 -9.71
CA GLU A 100 7.21 6.15 -9.60
C GLU A 100 6.40 6.23 -10.91
N ASN A 101 5.09 6.24 -10.78
CA ASN A 101 4.13 6.25 -11.87
C ASN A 101 2.83 6.99 -11.49
N THR A 102 1.87 7.00 -12.42
CA THR A 102 0.59 7.70 -12.27
C THR A 102 -0.19 7.28 -11.02
N LEU A 103 -0.14 6.01 -10.65
CA LEU A 103 -0.86 5.51 -9.49
C LEU A 103 -0.26 6.07 -8.19
N ASP A 104 1.06 6.20 -8.09
CA ASP A 104 1.73 6.73 -6.89
C ASP A 104 1.34 8.18 -6.64
N TRP A 105 1.34 8.99 -7.71
CA TRP A 105 0.90 10.39 -7.66
C TRP A 105 -0.58 10.55 -7.31
N ARG A 106 -1.46 9.74 -7.91
CA ARG A 106 -2.91 9.83 -7.68
C ARG A 106 -3.37 9.21 -6.36
N TYR A 107 -2.53 8.39 -5.73
CA TYR A 107 -2.90 7.63 -4.54
C TYR A 107 -2.00 7.91 -3.34
N ILE A 108 -0.73 7.50 -3.37
CA ILE A 108 0.19 7.60 -2.23
C ILE A 108 0.52 9.06 -1.92
N TRP A 109 1.02 9.80 -2.90
CA TRP A 109 1.42 11.19 -2.71
C TRP A 109 0.22 12.10 -2.51
N TYR A 110 -0.88 11.83 -3.20
CA TYR A 110 -2.12 12.57 -2.99
C TYR A 110 -2.70 12.39 -1.58
N ALA A 111 -2.64 11.18 -1.02
CA ALA A 111 -3.05 10.93 0.37
C ALA A 111 -2.16 11.68 1.36
N LEU A 112 -0.84 11.67 1.13
CA LEU A 112 0.10 12.41 1.97
C LEU A 112 -0.22 13.92 1.93
N ASP A 113 -0.43 14.48 0.74
CA ASP A 113 -0.77 15.89 0.56
C ASP A 113 -2.08 16.28 1.25
N GLN A 114 -3.10 15.41 1.21
CA GLN A 114 -4.34 15.62 1.95
C GLN A 114 -4.08 15.79 3.45
N VAL A 115 -3.22 14.95 4.05
CA VAL A 115 -2.90 15.05 5.48
C VAL A 115 -2.04 16.28 5.77
N ILE A 116 -0.90 16.43 5.07
CA ILE A 116 0.14 17.40 5.47
C ILE A 116 -0.14 18.82 4.97
N ARG A 117 -0.75 18.98 3.80
CA ARG A 117 -1.02 20.29 3.19
C ARG A 117 -2.44 20.76 3.41
N GLN A 118 -3.40 19.83 3.36
CA GLN A 118 -4.83 20.17 3.42
C GLN A 118 -5.42 20.00 4.82
N GLY A 119 -4.67 19.40 5.76
CA GLY A 119 -5.12 19.17 7.13
C GLY A 119 -6.23 18.13 7.25
N ALA A 120 -6.40 17.28 6.23
CA ALA A 120 -7.38 16.20 6.28
C ALA A 120 -6.97 15.16 7.34
N ARG A 121 -7.97 14.58 8.00
CA ARG A 121 -7.75 13.43 8.87
C ARG A 121 -7.43 12.20 8.04
N ALA A 122 -6.47 11.41 8.51
CA ALA A 122 -6.00 10.21 7.83
C ALA A 122 -7.12 9.17 7.57
N ASP A 123 -8.16 9.10 8.41
CA ASP A 123 -9.30 8.20 8.20
C ASP A 123 -10.44 8.78 7.34
N GLN A 124 -10.25 9.99 6.79
CA GLN A 124 -11.24 10.74 6.00
C GLN A 124 -10.73 11.16 4.62
N LEU A 125 -9.63 10.57 4.15
CA LEU A 125 -9.08 10.78 2.81
C LEU A 125 -10.12 10.45 1.74
N GLN A 126 -10.09 11.24 0.67
CA GLN A 126 -10.92 11.11 -0.52
C GLN A 126 -10.03 10.94 -1.75
N PHE A 127 -10.49 10.21 -2.75
CA PHE A 127 -9.71 9.93 -3.94
C PHE A 127 -10.58 10.13 -5.17
N ASP A 128 -10.16 11.06 -6.03
CA ASP A 128 -10.64 11.17 -7.39
C ASP A 128 -9.55 10.61 -8.33
N MET A 129 -9.79 9.39 -8.81
CA MET A 129 -8.87 8.72 -9.73
C MET A 129 -8.98 9.26 -11.16
N GLY A 130 -10.01 10.06 -11.45
CA GLY A 130 -10.27 10.62 -12.77
C GLY A 130 -10.69 9.59 -13.81
N ALA A 131 -10.43 9.92 -15.07
CA ALA A 131 -10.68 9.06 -16.21
C ALA A 131 -9.44 8.99 -17.10
N TRP A 132 -9.34 7.90 -17.86
CA TRP A 132 -8.43 7.76 -18.97
C TRP A 132 -8.77 8.77 -20.08
N SER A 133 -7.84 8.98 -21.02
CA SER A 133 -7.98 10.00 -22.07
C SER A 133 -9.17 9.78 -23.02
N ASP A 134 -9.69 8.56 -23.07
CA ASP A 134 -10.90 8.18 -23.82
C ASP A 134 -12.20 8.31 -23.00
N GLY A 135 -12.09 8.84 -21.78
CA GLY A 135 -13.22 9.08 -20.88
C GLY A 135 -13.61 7.87 -20.03
N VAL A 136 -12.95 6.72 -20.17
CA VAL A 136 -13.22 5.56 -19.30
C VAL A 136 -12.75 5.87 -17.87
N PRO A 137 -13.61 5.77 -16.85
CA PRO A 137 -13.20 6.04 -15.47
C PRO A 137 -12.07 5.12 -15.03
N VAL A 138 -11.06 5.69 -14.36
CA VAL A 138 -10.04 4.90 -13.68
C VAL A 138 -10.70 4.19 -12.49
N LYS A 139 -10.33 2.95 -12.23
CA LYS A 139 -10.91 2.21 -11.09
C LYS A 139 -10.75 2.98 -9.77
N PRO A 140 -11.81 3.07 -8.95
CA PRO A 140 -11.79 3.88 -7.75
C PRO A 140 -10.95 3.25 -6.64
N VAL A 141 -10.57 4.06 -5.65
CA VAL A 141 -10.03 3.57 -4.39
C VAL A 141 -11.16 3.01 -3.53
N LEU A 142 -11.01 1.77 -3.08
CA LEU A 142 -11.92 1.15 -2.11
C LEU A 142 -11.53 1.60 -0.69
N ALA A 143 -12.50 1.75 0.21
CA ALA A 143 -12.23 2.25 1.56
C ALA A 143 -13.10 1.58 2.63
N GLY A 144 -12.53 1.40 3.82
CA GLY A 144 -13.24 0.84 4.99
C GLY A 144 -12.31 0.04 5.88
N THR A 145 -12.57 -1.25 5.99
CA THR A 145 -11.68 -2.24 6.61
C THR A 145 -11.03 -3.11 5.53
N PRO A 146 -10.02 -3.93 5.83
CA PRO A 146 -9.43 -4.83 4.83
C PRO A 146 -10.46 -5.67 4.06
N ALA A 147 -11.53 -6.12 4.73
CA ALA A 147 -12.60 -6.90 4.12
C ALA A 147 -13.41 -6.13 3.04
N HIS A 148 -13.45 -4.81 3.09
CA HIS A 148 -14.12 -3.99 2.09
C HIS A 148 -13.31 -3.86 0.78
N CYS A 149 -12.04 -4.29 0.80
CA CYS A 149 -11.17 -4.26 -0.37
C CYS A 149 -11.07 -5.60 -1.12
N VAL A 150 -11.54 -6.69 -0.51
CA VAL A 150 -11.47 -8.05 -1.06
C VAL A 150 -12.47 -8.20 -2.21
#